data_AF-A0A8E2JV85-F1
#
_entry.id   AF-A0A8E2JV85-F1
#
_cell.length_a   1.000
_cell.length_b   1.000
_cell.length_c   1.000
_cell.angle_alpha   90.00
_cell.angle_beta   90.00
_cell.angle_gamma   90.00
#
_symmetry.space_group_name_H-M   'P 1'
#
loop_
_entity.id
_entity.type
_entity.pdbx_description
1 polymer ?
#
loop_
_entity_poly.entity_id
_entity_poly.type
_entity_poly.pdbx_seq_one_letter_code
_entity_poly.pdbx_strand_id
1 'polypeptide(L)'
;NSLLEVLAGYDDSKWVDANITDSLNIFRELATPTSLYSSDYGSHTGNILWRGHFTAEGNEGNFTIEVQGGAAFSVSLWLDN
;
A
#
# COMPACT_ATOMS: atom_id res chain seq x y z
N ASN A 1 17.01 -13.48 0.96
CA ASN A 1 15.85 -13.42 1.87
C ASN A 1 15.58 -11.95 2.13
N SER A 2 14.64 -11.36 1.39
CA SER A 2 14.45 -9.89 1.32
C SER A 2 12.97 -9.48 1.35
N LEU A 3 12.09 -10.39 1.75
CA LEU A 3 10.66 -10.14 1.91
C LEU A 3 10.22 -10.81 3.22
N LEU A 4 10.64 -10.25 4.35
CA LEU A 4 10.26 -10.76 5.67
C LEU A 4 8.85 -10.31 6.06
N GLU A 5 8.32 -9.29 5.36
CA GLU A 5 7.02 -8.67 5.53
C GLU A 5 5.87 -9.67 5.42
N VAL A 6 6.06 -10.73 4.65
CA VAL A 6 5.04 -11.77 4.48
C VAL A 6 5.01 -12.76 5.64
N LEU A 7 5.93 -12.71 6.61
CA LEU A 7 5.93 -13.64 7.74
C LEU A 7 4.92 -13.20 8.82
N ALA A 8 4.18 -14.16 9.40
CA ALA A 8 3.19 -13.89 10.45
C ALA A 8 3.74 -13.13 11.69
N GLY A 9 5.05 -13.24 11.96
CA GLY A 9 5.70 -12.56 13.09
C GLY A 9 6.37 -11.23 12.73
N TYR A 10 6.20 -10.72 11.51
CA TYR A 10 6.79 -9.45 11.10
C TYR A 10 6.07 -8.27 11.77
N ASP A 11 6.84 -7.43 12.46
CA ASP A 11 6.35 -6.23 13.13
C ASP A 11 6.56 -5.00 12.22
N ASP A 12 5.44 -4.41 11.77
CA ASP A 12 5.40 -3.21 10.95
C ASP A 12 5.17 -1.92 11.77
N SER A 13 5.28 -1.95 13.10
CA SER A 13 5.06 -0.79 13.98
C SER A 13 5.95 0.44 13.71
N LYS A 14 7.03 0.26 12.94
CA LYS A 14 7.95 1.34 12.52
C LYS A 14 7.66 1.86 11.11
N TRP A 15 6.67 1.32 10.42
CA TRP A 15 6.27 1.79 9.10
C TRP A 15 5.59 3.16 9.20
N VAL A 16 5.63 3.91 8.10
CA VAL A 16 4.91 5.17 8.01
C VAL A 16 3.43 4.87 7.80
N ASP A 17 2.58 5.43 8.66
CA ASP A 17 1.13 5.32 8.52
C ASP A 17 0.63 6.08 7.29
N ALA A 18 -0.15 5.39 6.46
CA ALA A 18 -0.79 5.98 5.28
C ALA A 18 -2.08 6.73 5.66
N ASN A 19 -1.96 7.81 6.44
CA ASN A 19 -3.08 8.49 7.12
C ASN A 19 -3.42 9.91 6.59
N ILE A 20 -2.81 10.34 5.48
CA ILE A 20 -3.12 11.65 4.87
C ILE A 20 -4.49 11.58 4.19
N THR A 21 -5.47 12.36 4.66
CA THR A 21 -6.83 12.40 4.08
C THR A 21 -6.97 13.42 2.94
N ASP A 22 -6.07 14.40 2.86
CA ASP A 22 -6.10 15.46 1.85
C ASP A 22 -4.71 15.58 1.19
N SER A 23 -4.60 15.06 -0.03
CA SER A 23 -3.35 15.12 -0.80
C SER A 23 -3.15 16.50 -1.43
N LEU A 24 -1.88 16.94 -1.55
CA LEU A 24 -1.50 18.15 -2.28
C LEU A 24 -1.34 17.91 -3.79
N ASN A 25 -1.60 16.69 -4.27
CA ASN A 25 -1.49 16.35 -5.69
C ASN A 25 -2.66 16.92 -6.51
N ILE A 26 -2.42 18.05 -7.18
CA ILE A 26 -3.43 18.74 -8.02
C ILE A 26 -3.76 18.00 -9.33
N PHE A 27 -2.98 16.98 -9.70
CA PHE A 27 -3.18 16.24 -10.96
C PHE A 27 -4.04 14.98 -10.78
N ARG A 28 -4.17 14.49 -9.54
CA ARG A 28 -4.94 13.27 -9.24
C ARG A 28 -5.60 13.38 -7.88
N GLU A 29 -6.91 13.62 -7.90
CA GLU A 29 -7.73 13.56 -6.69
C GLU A 29 -7.68 12.16 -6.06
N LEU A 30 -7.91 12.08 -4.75
CA LEU A 30 -7.94 10.81 -4.03
C LEU A 30 -9.20 10.02 -4.41
N ALA A 31 -8.98 8.76 -4.82
CA ALA A 31 -10.05 7.78 -5.02
C ALA A 31 -10.16 6.79 -3.83
N THR A 32 -9.36 7.01 -2.79
CA THR A 32 -9.26 6.19 -1.58
C THR A 32 -9.47 7.07 -0.34
N PRO A 33 -9.88 6.51 0.81
CA PRO A 33 -10.12 7.30 2.03
C PRO A 33 -8.88 8.05 2.54
N THR A 34 -7.69 7.53 2.30
CA THR A 34 -6.40 8.19 2.56
C THR A 34 -5.51 8.10 1.32
N SER A 35 -4.50 8.97 1.25
CA SER A 35 -3.53 8.95 0.17
C SER A 35 -2.71 7.67 0.21
N LEU A 36 -2.64 6.99 -0.93
CA LEU A 36 -1.70 5.90 -1.21
C LEU A 36 -0.68 6.35 -2.27
N TYR A 37 -0.39 7.64 -2.34
CA TYR A 37 0.67 8.20 -3.19
C TYR A 37 1.96 8.22 -2.38
N SER A 38 2.96 7.44 -2.79
CA SER A 38 4.23 7.33 -2.05
C SER A 38 4.93 8.69 -1.87
N SER A 39 4.77 9.58 -2.85
CA SER A 39 5.33 10.94 -2.81
C SER A 39 4.73 11.81 -1.70
N ASP A 40 3.47 11.57 -1.28
CA ASP A 40 2.88 12.31 -0.15
C ASP A 40 3.57 11.95 1.18
N TYR A 41 4.23 10.78 1.22
CA TYR A 41 5.01 10.29 2.36
C TYR A 41 6.53 10.40 2.12
N GLY A 42 6.97 11.19 1.13
CA GLY A 42 8.38 11.45 0.83
C GLY A 42 9.14 10.33 0.13
N SER A 43 8.44 9.27 -0.32
CA SER A 43 9.04 8.14 -1.03
C SER A 43 8.85 8.29 -2.54
N HIS A 44 9.94 8.59 -3.26
CA HIS A 44 9.89 8.95 -4.68
C HIS A 44 10.59 7.96 -5.63
N THR A 45 11.25 6.91 -5.12
CA THR A 45 12.06 6.01 -5.94
C THR A 45 12.13 4.60 -5.37
N GLY A 46 12.52 3.65 -6.21
CA GLY A 46 12.69 2.24 -5.83
C GLY A 46 11.38 1.47 -5.71
N ASN A 47 11.45 0.34 -5.00
CA ASN A 47 10.29 -0.47 -4.70
C ASN A 47 9.53 0.13 -3.52
N ILE A 48 8.24 0.39 -3.71
CA ILE A 48 7.34 0.86 -2.65
C ILE A 48 6.50 -0.31 -2.18
N LEU A 49 6.46 -0.53 -0.87
CA LEU A 49 5.64 -1.55 -0.24
C LEU A 49 4.51 -0.87 0.52
N TRP A 50 3.33 -1.49 0.46
CA TRP A 50 2.15 -1.09 1.23
C TRP A 50 1.68 -2.29 2.05
N ARG A 51 1.17 -2.03 3.25
CA ARG A 51 0.55 -3.04 4.11
C ARG A 51 -0.81 -2.52 4.56
N GLY A 52 -1.86 -3.23 4.18
CA GLY A 52 -3.24 -2.93 4.54
C GLY A 52 -3.73 -3.91 5.59
N HIS A 53 -4.22 -3.40 6.72
CA HIS A 53 -4.81 -4.20 7.78
C HIS A 53 -6.32 -4.15 7.69
N PHE A 54 -6.98 -5.31 7.73
CA PHE A 54 -8.43 -5.42 7.81
C PHE A 54 -8.82 -6.60 8.70
N THR A 55 -9.98 -6.49 9.34
CA THR A 55 -10.58 -7.60 10.10
C THR A 55 -11.56 -8.30 9.18
N ALA A 56 -11.38 -9.60 8.95
CA ALA A 56 -12.31 -10.37 8.13
C ALA A 56 -13.68 -10.51 8.82
N GLU A 57 -14.73 -10.25 8.07
CA GLU A 57 -16.13 -10.56 8.39
C GLU A 57 -16.51 -11.98 7.96
N GLY A 58 -15.68 -12.63 7.13
CA GLY A 58 -15.83 -14.04 6.72
C GLY A 58 -16.71 -14.24 5.48
N ASN A 59 -17.07 -13.17 4.78
CA ASN A 59 -17.87 -13.17 3.57
C ASN A 59 -17.17 -12.45 2.40
N GLU A 60 -15.88 -12.16 2.53
CA GLU A 60 -15.07 -11.49 1.51
C GLU A 60 -14.99 -12.36 0.25
N GLY A 61 -15.29 -11.76 -0.91
CA GLY A 61 -15.19 -12.45 -2.20
C GLY A 61 -14.06 -11.93 -3.08
N ASN A 62 -13.90 -10.60 -3.16
CA ASN A 62 -13.03 -9.95 -4.12
C ASN A 62 -12.19 -8.86 -3.45
N PHE A 63 -10.95 -8.73 -3.89
CA PHE A 63 -10.08 -7.60 -3.62
C PHE A 63 -9.67 -6.95 -4.94
N THR A 64 -10.08 -5.70 -5.15
CA THR A 64 -9.78 -4.94 -6.37
C THR A 64 -8.76 -3.85 -6.06
N ILE A 65 -7.70 -3.80 -6.86
CA ILE A 65 -6.67 -2.77 -6.76
C ILE A 65 -6.34 -2.20 -8.13
N GLU A 66 -6.04 -0.91 -8.15
CA GLU A 66 -5.45 -0.21 -9.27
C GLU A 66 -4.10 0.35 -8.82
N VAL A 67 -3.02 -0.10 -9.47
CA VAL A 67 -1.65 0.25 -9.07
C VAL A 67 -0.95 0.93 -10.23
N GLN A 68 -0.24 2.01 -9.95
CA GLN A 68 0.52 2.77 -10.94
C GLN A 68 1.98 2.90 -10.50
N GLY A 69 2.89 2.32 -11.28
CA GLY A 69 4.34 2.40 -11.05
C GLY A 69 5.15 2.99 -12.21
N GLY A 70 4.50 3.48 -13.27
CA GLY A 70 5.16 3.98 -14.48
C GLY A 70 5.45 2.89 -15.51
N ALA A 71 6.19 3.21 -16.57
CA ALA A 71 6.48 2.26 -17.64
C ALA A 71 7.34 1.08 -17.12
N ALA A 72 7.01 -0.14 -17.57
CA ALA A 72 7.71 -1.38 -17.22
C ALA A 72 7.72 -1.71 -15.70
N PHE A 73 6.75 -1.22 -14.92
CA PHE A 73 6.59 -1.61 -13.53
C PHE A 73 5.96 -3.00 -13.36
N SER A 74 6.11 -3.57 -12.17
CA SER A 74 5.44 -4.80 -11.74
C SER A 74 4.86 -4.62 -10.35
N VAL A 75 3.82 -5.39 -10.03
CA VAL A 75 3.26 -5.50 -8.69
C VAL A 75 3.17 -6.96 -8.29
N SER A 76 3.34 -7.24 -7.00
CA SER A 76 3.10 -8.55 -6.41
C SER A 76 2.33 -8.35 -5.11
N LEU A 77 1.46 -9.31 -4.80
CA LEU A 77 0.55 -9.24 -3.67
C LEU A 77 0.65 -10.50 -2.84
N TRP A 78 0.49 -10.32 -1.54
CA TRP A 78 0.39 -11.38 -0.56
C TRP A 78 -0.79 -11.09 0.35
N LEU A 79 -1.50 -12.16 0.72
CA LEU A 79 -2.45 -12.18 1.81
C LEU A 79 -1.92 -13.25 2.76
N ASP A 80 -1.44 -12.80 3.91
CA ASP A 80 -0.73 -13.63 4.90
C ASP A 80 0.50 -14.36 4.35
N ASN A 81 0.88 -15.46 5.00
CA ASN A 81 2.23 -16.04 5.00
C ASN A 81 2.35 -17.45 4.40
#